data_AF-A0A4Y9XNU2-F1
#
_entry.id   AF-A0A4Y9XNU2-F1
#
_cell.length_a   1.000
_cell.length_b   1.000
_cell.length_c   1.000
_cell.angle_alpha   90.00
_cell.angle_beta   90.00
_cell.angle_gamma   90.00
#
_symmetry.space_group_name_H-M   'P 1'
#
loop_
_entity.id
_entity.type
_entity.pdbx_description
1 polymer ?
#
loop_
_entity_poly.entity_id
_entity_poly.type
_entity_poly.pdbx_seq_one_letter_code
_entity_poly.pdbx_strand_id
1 'polypeptide(L)'
;MFLAGWVHRDISGGNLLWFSETETEGRGILSDLEYAKKFDANGQGSADPKTDTQGTPFFMAIEIQRRDHIYQPRKAVGLKELPKRSAIKHSKPPLMIHNFEHDLESLFWVLLWTITIRAGDESTQQHVASIFQQSSHCSRERGKVITSGSEIVEELEELLPQELKEFLEYIEVFSCVLMDGYLTRKFELGKLPTYSRLYGLVRQLLSECLRVAEGLNTPLLLLNISRQDTQTKEVHPLAPQTRKRVPSTTKAGAGSTSRKSQHISKDGKSTRG
;
A
#
# COMPACT_ATOMS: atom_id res chain seq x y z
N MET A 1 -8.69 -8.50 6.87
CA MET A 1 -7.24 -8.76 7.08
C MET A 1 -6.78 -8.43 8.50
N PHE A 2 -7.12 -7.26 9.06
CA PHE A 2 -6.82 -6.91 10.46
C PHE A 2 -7.12 -8.02 11.48
N LEU A 3 -8.35 -8.57 11.47
CA LEU A 3 -8.75 -9.65 12.40
C LEU A 3 -7.92 -10.93 12.25
N ALA A 4 -7.33 -11.17 11.08
CA ALA A 4 -6.43 -12.30 10.84
C ALA A 4 -4.96 -11.98 11.18
N GLY A 5 -4.66 -10.74 11.58
CA GLY A 5 -3.29 -10.27 11.86
C GLY A 5 -2.46 -10.02 10.60
N TRP A 6 -3.08 -9.69 9.48
CA TRP A 6 -2.39 -9.40 8.21
C TRP A 6 -2.63 -7.96 7.75
N VAL A 7 -1.60 -7.37 7.15
CA VAL A 7 -1.65 -6.11 6.40
C VAL A 7 -1.58 -6.40 4.91
N HIS A 8 -2.38 -5.70 4.12
CA HIS A 8 -2.45 -5.86 2.66
C HIS A 8 -1.28 -5.18 1.95
N ARG A 9 -0.99 -3.93 2.33
CA ARG A 9 0.13 -3.13 1.80
C ARG A 9 0.00 -2.62 0.37
N ASP A 10 -1.13 -2.86 -0.28
CA ASP A 10 -1.41 -2.38 -1.64
C ASP A 10 -2.92 -2.28 -1.91
N ILE A 11 -3.64 -1.63 -1.00
CA ILE A 11 -5.06 -1.35 -1.23
C ILE A 11 -5.17 -0.25 -2.30
N SER A 12 -5.85 -0.56 -3.39
CA SER A 12 -6.04 0.33 -4.54
C SER A 12 -7.36 0.02 -5.24
N GLY A 13 -7.86 0.94 -6.06
CA GLY A 13 -9.06 0.67 -6.88
C GLY A 13 -8.91 -0.55 -7.80
N GLY A 14 -7.69 -0.90 -8.24
CA GLY A 14 -7.43 -2.09 -9.05
C GLY A 14 -7.52 -3.41 -8.27
N ASN A 15 -7.37 -3.36 -6.95
CA ASN A 15 -7.41 -4.52 -6.07
C ASN A 15 -8.76 -4.67 -5.34
N LEU A 16 -9.73 -3.81 -5.67
CA LEU A 16 -11.12 -3.90 -5.21
C LEU A 16 -11.99 -4.44 -6.33
N LEU A 17 -12.32 -5.73 -6.27
CA LEU A 17 -13.15 -6.39 -7.26
C LEU A 17 -14.62 -6.39 -6.81
N TRP A 18 -15.53 -6.26 -7.76
CA TRP A 18 -16.95 -6.54 -7.54
C TRP A 18 -17.30 -7.90 -8.13
N PHE A 19 -17.88 -8.76 -7.31
CA PHE A 19 -18.41 -10.05 -7.76
C PHE A 19 -19.92 -10.05 -7.59
N SER A 20 -20.64 -10.20 -8.70
CA SER A 20 -22.09 -10.23 -8.77
C SER A 20 -22.54 -11.58 -9.33
N GLU A 21 -23.50 -12.24 -8.67
CA GLU A 21 -24.18 -13.43 -9.23
C GLU A 21 -25.42 -13.01 -10.03
N THR A 22 -25.97 -11.84 -9.73
CA THR A 22 -27.08 -11.19 -10.44
C THR A 22 -26.74 -9.73 -10.73
N GLU A 23 -27.54 -9.03 -11.55
CA GLU A 23 -27.33 -7.59 -11.81
C GLU A 23 -27.54 -6.72 -10.57
N THR A 24 -28.26 -7.21 -9.56
CA THR A 24 -28.68 -6.44 -8.38
C THR A 24 -28.00 -6.87 -7.08
N GLU A 25 -27.36 -8.05 -7.05
CA GLU A 25 -26.72 -8.58 -5.85
C GLU A 25 -25.27 -8.96 -6.13
N GLY A 26 -24.38 -8.42 -5.30
CA GLY A 26 -22.96 -8.73 -5.35
C GLY A 26 -22.25 -8.43 -4.04
N ARG A 27 -20.95 -8.67 -4.06
CA ARG A 27 -20.04 -8.43 -2.93
C ARG A 27 -18.71 -7.87 -3.42
N GLY A 28 -18.13 -7.00 -2.60
CA GLY A 28 -16.74 -6.59 -2.76
C GLY A 28 -15.78 -7.70 -2.38
N ILE A 29 -14.71 -7.87 -3.17
CA ILE A 29 -13.62 -8.80 -2.91
C ILE A 29 -12.32 -8.00 -2.97
N LEU A 30 -11.55 -8.06 -1.89
CA LEU A 30 -10.18 -7.55 -1.86
C LEU A 30 -9.26 -8.61 -2.47
N SER A 31 -8.57 -8.26 -3.55
CA SER A 31 -7.67 -9.15 -4.30
C SER A 31 -6.21 -8.75 -4.14
N ASP A 32 -5.32 -9.51 -4.79
CA ASP A 32 -3.88 -9.25 -4.86
C ASP A 32 -3.15 -9.23 -3.52
N LEU A 33 -2.90 -10.43 -3.01
CA LEU A 33 -2.21 -10.64 -1.74
C LEU A 33 -0.70 -10.83 -1.89
N GLU A 34 -0.11 -10.51 -3.05
CA GLU A 34 1.31 -10.78 -3.29
C GLU A 34 2.24 -9.99 -2.34
N TYR A 35 1.80 -8.79 -1.93
CA TYR A 35 2.51 -7.94 -0.96
C TYR A 35 2.03 -8.11 0.48
N ALA A 36 0.95 -8.86 0.70
CA ALA A 36 0.34 -9.03 2.00
C ALA A 36 1.32 -9.73 2.96
N LYS A 37 1.39 -9.25 4.20
CA LYS A 37 2.27 -9.81 5.22
C LYS A 37 1.57 -9.91 6.57
N LYS A 38 1.96 -10.93 7.34
CA LYS A 38 1.58 -11.01 8.74
C LYS A 38 2.16 -9.80 9.47
N PHE A 39 1.33 -9.11 10.22
CA PHE A 39 1.75 -7.94 10.97
C PHE A 39 2.72 -8.35 12.08
N ASP A 40 3.87 -7.66 12.12
CA ASP A 40 4.83 -7.75 13.21
C ASP A 40 5.27 -6.34 13.62
N ALA A 41 4.98 -6.00 14.86
CA ALA A 41 5.35 -4.72 15.46
C ALA A 41 6.86 -4.59 15.74
N ASN A 42 7.60 -5.71 15.74
CA ASN A 42 9.06 -5.72 15.92
C ASN A 42 9.82 -5.61 14.58
N GLY A 43 9.13 -5.59 13.45
CA GLY A 43 9.72 -5.37 12.13
C GLY A 43 10.38 -6.59 11.48
N GLN A 44 10.27 -7.79 12.06
CA GLN A 44 10.73 -9.03 11.41
C GLN A 44 9.72 -9.45 10.34
N GLY A 45 9.89 -8.90 9.13
CA GLY A 45 9.16 -9.27 7.93
C GLY A 45 8.35 -8.14 7.30
N SER A 46 7.86 -7.18 8.08
CA SER A 46 7.06 -6.04 7.60
C SER A 46 7.88 -4.84 7.10
N ALA A 47 9.13 -4.70 7.54
CA ALA A 47 9.98 -3.56 7.26
C ALA A 47 10.84 -3.69 5.98
N ASP A 48 10.38 -4.44 4.98
CA ASP A 48 11.15 -4.66 3.76
C ASP A 48 11.15 -3.41 2.86
N PRO A 49 12.27 -2.67 2.77
CA PRO A 49 12.31 -1.35 2.14
C PRO A 49 12.06 -1.37 0.63
N LYS A 50 12.15 -2.54 -0.01
CA LYS A 50 11.94 -2.70 -1.45
C LYS A 50 10.47 -2.81 -1.82
N THR A 51 9.63 -3.39 -0.96
CA THR A 51 8.20 -3.54 -1.21
C THR A 51 7.39 -2.31 -0.84
N ASP A 52 7.85 -1.49 0.12
CA ASP A 52 7.16 -0.25 0.53
C ASP A 52 7.21 0.87 -0.54
N THR A 53 7.99 0.69 -1.61
CA THR A 53 8.06 1.58 -2.78
C THR A 53 7.36 1.02 -4.02
N GLN A 54 6.81 -0.20 -3.96
CA GLN A 54 6.18 -0.87 -5.11
C GLN A 54 4.66 -0.82 -5.12
N GLY A 55 4.01 -0.37 -4.04
CA GLY A 55 2.57 -0.17 -4.03
C GLY A 55 2.13 0.96 -4.96
N THR A 56 0.83 1.04 -5.24
CA THR A 56 0.25 2.10 -6.08
C THR A 56 0.43 3.47 -5.39
N PRO A 57 1.35 4.36 -5.84
CA PRO A 57 1.71 5.56 -5.07
C PRO A 57 0.53 6.50 -4.81
N PHE A 58 -0.47 6.44 -5.68
CA PHE A 58 -1.74 7.14 -5.61
C PHE A 58 -2.52 6.91 -4.31
N PHE A 59 -2.44 5.71 -3.74
CA PHE A 59 -3.20 5.29 -2.55
C PHE A 59 -2.31 4.92 -1.38
N MET A 60 -1.00 5.18 -1.46
CA MET A 60 -0.05 4.89 -0.40
C MET A 60 -0.26 5.81 0.80
N ALA A 61 -0.15 5.25 2.01
CA ALA A 61 -0.21 6.04 3.24
C ALA A 61 0.93 7.06 3.33
N ILE A 62 0.69 8.25 3.90
CA ILE A 62 1.66 9.35 3.89
C ILE A 62 2.92 9.04 4.70
N GLU A 63 2.82 8.29 5.81
CA GLU A 63 3.98 7.85 6.59
C GLU A 63 4.89 6.92 5.76
N ILE A 64 4.28 6.01 4.99
CA ILE A 64 5.00 5.06 4.13
C ILE A 64 5.67 5.79 2.97
N GLN A 65 4.93 6.67 2.28
CA GLN A 65 5.45 7.43 1.15
C GLN A 65 6.55 8.42 1.56
N ARG A 66 6.43 9.05 2.75
CA ARG A 66 7.47 9.95 3.30
C ARG A 66 8.63 9.22 3.95
N ARG A 67 8.42 7.96 4.36
CA ARG A 67 9.30 7.21 5.27
C ARG A 67 9.59 7.98 6.57
N ASP A 68 8.59 8.68 7.06
CA ASP A 68 8.65 9.46 8.30
C ASP A 68 7.33 9.33 9.07
N HIS A 69 7.41 9.40 10.40
CA HIS A 69 6.22 9.27 11.24
C HIS A 69 5.55 10.62 11.44
N ILE A 70 4.21 10.64 11.40
CA ILE A 70 3.39 11.81 11.73
C ILE A 70 3.57 12.17 13.21
N TYR A 71 3.55 11.15 14.08
CA TYR A 71 3.81 11.38 15.49
C TYR A 71 5.28 11.71 15.73
N GLN A 72 5.55 12.99 15.98
CA GLN A 72 6.87 13.48 16.36
C GLN A 72 6.84 13.90 17.84
N PRO A 73 7.42 13.12 18.77
CA PRO A 73 7.46 13.50 20.16
C PRO A 73 8.28 14.78 20.30
N ARG A 74 7.62 15.90 20.63
CA ARG A 74 8.33 17.09 21.09
C ARG A 74 9.06 16.70 22.37
N LYS A 75 10.39 16.74 22.36
CA LYS A 75 11.15 16.74 23.61
C LYS A 75 10.68 17.97 24.37
N ALA A 76 9.96 17.79 25.48
CA ALA A 76 9.71 18.85 26.43
C ALA A 76 11.06 19.25 27.00
N VAL A 77 11.76 20.15 26.30
CA VAL A 77 12.98 20.71 26.83
C VAL A 77 12.51 21.81 27.76
N GLY A 78 12.51 21.52 29.07
CA GLY A 78 12.44 22.55 30.10
C GLY A 78 13.69 23.41 30.00
N LEU A 79 13.73 24.27 28.98
CA LEU A 79 14.84 25.15 28.66
C LEU A 79 14.90 26.24 29.71
N LYS A 80 15.60 25.96 30.80
CA LYS A 80 16.07 27.03 31.71
C LYS A 80 17.25 27.79 31.09
N GLU A 81 18.02 27.12 30.21
CA GLU A 81 19.17 27.67 29.48
C GLU A 81 19.32 27.03 28.09
N LEU A 82 20.09 27.65 27.20
CA LEU A 82 20.42 27.12 25.87
C LEU A 82 21.21 25.79 25.99
N PRO A 83 20.72 24.68 25.42
CA PRO A 83 21.38 23.39 25.55
C PRO A 83 22.61 23.37 24.65
N LYS A 84 23.74 22.88 25.18
CA LYS A 84 24.93 22.63 24.37
C LYS A 84 24.59 21.60 23.28
N ARG A 85 25.11 21.80 22.05
CA ARG A 85 24.88 20.90 20.91
C ARG A 85 25.23 19.44 21.24
N SER A 86 26.23 19.19 22.07
CA SER A 86 26.63 17.86 22.54
C SER A 86 25.61 17.16 23.45
N ALA A 87 24.71 17.92 24.09
CA ALA A 87 23.62 17.37 24.90
C ALA A 87 22.40 16.96 24.05
N ILE A 88 22.35 17.36 22.78
CA ILE A 88 21.30 16.98 21.84
C ILE A 88 21.51 15.52 21.43
N LYS A 89 20.92 14.59 22.20
CA LYS A 89 20.90 13.17 21.83
C LYS A 89 20.04 12.97 20.58
N HIS A 90 20.64 12.61 19.45
CA HIS A 90 19.92 12.13 18.28
C HIS A 90 19.56 10.65 18.50
N SER A 91 18.31 10.39 18.92
CA SER A 91 17.77 9.03 18.85
C SER A 91 17.49 8.70 17.39
N LYS A 92 17.87 7.51 16.94
CA LYS A 92 17.40 7.02 15.64
C LYS A 92 15.86 6.99 15.67
N PRO A 93 15.18 7.49 14.63
CA PRO A 93 13.74 7.36 14.55
C PRO A 93 13.37 5.86 14.55
N PRO A 94 12.19 5.50 15.07
CA PRO A 94 11.68 4.13 14.96
C PRO A 94 11.65 3.68 13.50
N LEU A 95 11.80 2.37 13.29
CA LEU A 95 11.68 1.78 11.97
C LEU A 95 10.26 1.99 11.42
N MET A 96 10.15 2.45 10.18
CA MET A 96 8.86 2.53 9.50
C MET A 96 8.35 1.12 9.24
N ILE A 97 7.20 0.79 9.81
CA ILE A 97 6.57 -0.52 9.69
C ILE A 97 5.16 -0.30 9.13
N HIS A 98 4.88 -0.93 7.97
CA HIS A 98 3.53 -0.96 7.44
C HIS A 98 2.59 -1.66 8.42
N ASN A 99 1.56 -0.94 8.86
CA ASN A 99 0.63 -1.38 9.88
C ASN A 99 -0.83 -1.25 9.40
N PHE A 100 -1.79 -1.67 10.23
CA PHE A 100 -3.20 -1.71 9.83
C PHE A 100 -3.80 -0.34 9.52
N GLU A 101 -3.32 0.72 10.14
CA GLU A 101 -3.79 2.08 9.92
C GLU A 101 -3.37 2.60 8.55
N HIS A 102 -2.22 2.18 8.03
CA HIS A 102 -1.80 2.48 6.67
C HIS A 102 -2.74 1.89 5.61
N ASP A 103 -3.22 0.67 5.82
CA ASP A 103 -4.25 0.06 4.94
C ASP A 103 -5.58 0.84 5.00
N LEU A 104 -5.96 1.36 6.19
CA LEU A 104 -7.16 2.19 6.32
C LEU A 104 -6.98 3.57 5.66
N GLU A 105 -5.79 4.15 5.73
CA GLU A 105 -5.47 5.38 5.00
C GLU A 105 -5.52 5.15 3.48
N SER A 106 -5.07 3.99 2.98
CA SER A 106 -5.26 3.63 1.57
C SER A 106 -6.73 3.58 1.16
N LEU A 107 -7.63 3.07 2.02
CA LEU A 107 -9.07 3.13 1.77
C LEU A 107 -9.61 4.56 1.74
N PHE A 108 -9.12 5.43 2.63
CA PHE A 108 -9.46 6.86 2.59
C PHE A 108 -9.08 7.49 1.24
N TRP A 109 -7.87 7.22 0.74
CA TRP A 109 -7.42 7.73 -0.55
C TRP A 109 -8.27 7.22 -1.72
N VAL A 110 -8.67 5.94 -1.68
CA VAL A 110 -9.57 5.36 -2.68
C VAL A 110 -10.94 6.04 -2.65
N LEU A 111 -11.49 6.28 -1.45
CA LEU A 111 -12.77 6.97 -1.29
C LEU A 111 -12.71 8.40 -1.84
N LEU A 112 -11.72 9.19 -1.41
CA LEU A 112 -11.54 10.57 -1.89
C LEU A 112 -11.38 10.64 -3.40
N TRP A 113 -10.53 9.77 -3.96
CA TRP A 113 -10.34 9.66 -5.42
C TRP A 113 -11.63 9.31 -6.16
N THR A 114 -12.43 8.39 -5.60
CA THR A 114 -13.69 7.98 -6.19
C THR A 114 -14.66 9.16 -6.25
N ILE A 115 -14.78 9.94 -5.18
CA ILE A 115 -15.66 11.11 -5.13
C ILE A 115 -15.24 12.16 -6.16
N THR A 116 -13.94 12.49 -6.21
CA THR A 116 -13.43 13.54 -7.10
C THR A 116 -13.51 13.15 -8.56
N ILE A 117 -13.24 11.89 -8.91
CA ILE A 117 -13.45 11.38 -10.28
C ILE A 117 -14.93 11.37 -10.67
N ARG A 118 -15.83 11.07 -9.73
CA ARG A 118 -17.28 11.11 -9.99
C ARG A 118 -17.83 12.51 -10.23
N ALA A 119 -17.19 13.55 -9.70
CA ALA A 119 -17.53 14.93 -10.04
C ALA A 119 -17.38 15.18 -11.55
N GLY A 120 -16.37 14.55 -12.17
CA GLY A 120 -16.21 14.45 -13.61
C GLY A 120 -15.78 15.74 -14.32
N ASP A 121 -15.63 16.85 -13.60
CA ASP A 121 -15.23 18.14 -14.15
C ASP A 121 -13.71 18.35 -14.07
N GLU A 122 -13.18 19.12 -15.03
CA GLU A 122 -11.74 19.37 -15.15
C GLU A 122 -11.20 20.18 -13.96
N SER A 123 -12.02 21.06 -13.36
CA SER A 123 -11.58 21.92 -12.26
C SER A 123 -11.31 21.14 -10.99
N THR A 124 -12.17 20.18 -10.64
CA THR A 124 -11.95 19.23 -9.55
C THR A 124 -10.69 18.42 -9.79
N GLN A 125 -10.49 17.91 -11.01
CA GLN A 125 -9.30 17.09 -11.34
C GLN A 125 -8.00 17.90 -11.26
N GLN A 126 -7.99 19.14 -11.77
CA GLN A 126 -6.84 20.03 -11.66
C GLN A 126 -6.53 20.37 -10.19
N HIS A 127 -7.57 20.58 -9.37
CA HIS A 127 -7.42 20.90 -7.95
C HIS A 127 -6.73 19.75 -7.18
N VAL A 128 -7.18 18.51 -7.41
CA VAL A 128 -6.67 17.33 -6.68
C VAL A 128 -5.44 16.68 -7.32
N ALA A 129 -4.99 17.16 -8.48
CA ALA A 129 -3.81 16.61 -9.18
C ALA A 129 -2.54 16.63 -8.30
N SER A 130 -2.41 17.63 -7.42
CA SER A 130 -1.28 17.73 -6.50
C SER A 130 -1.34 16.69 -5.36
N ILE A 131 -2.53 16.18 -5.02
CA ILE A 131 -2.77 15.17 -3.98
C ILE A 131 -2.50 13.76 -4.54
N PHE A 132 -2.90 13.55 -5.79
CA PHE A 132 -2.88 12.25 -6.46
C PHE A 132 -1.80 12.20 -7.54
N GLN A 133 -0.56 11.96 -7.11
CA GLN A 133 0.61 11.90 -8.00
C GLN A 133 1.17 10.49 -8.13
N GLN A 134 1.58 10.10 -9.35
CA GLN A 134 2.41 8.90 -9.59
C GLN A 134 3.87 9.18 -9.24
N SER A 135 4.12 9.51 -7.98
CA SER A 135 5.45 9.87 -7.48
C SER A 135 5.78 9.09 -6.22
N SER A 136 7.06 8.75 -6.06
CA SER A 136 7.58 8.24 -4.78
C SER A 136 7.63 9.33 -3.71
N HIS A 137 7.48 10.60 -4.08
CA HIS A 137 7.43 11.72 -3.15
C HIS A 137 5.99 12.04 -2.75
N CYS A 138 5.73 12.07 -1.45
CA CYS A 138 4.47 12.58 -0.91
C CYS A 138 4.45 14.12 -1.00
N SER A 139 3.51 14.66 -1.77
CA SER A 139 3.31 16.11 -1.85
C SER A 139 2.92 16.69 -0.49
N ARG A 140 3.09 18.01 -0.36
CA ARG A 140 2.68 18.74 0.86
C ARG A 140 1.16 18.72 0.99
N GLU A 141 0.47 18.88 -0.13
CA GLU A 141 -0.97 18.92 -0.29
C GLU A 141 -1.60 17.59 0.14
N ARG A 142 -1.05 16.46 -0.30
CA ARG A 142 -1.47 15.13 0.20
C ARG A 142 -1.33 15.00 1.72
N GLY A 143 -0.21 15.49 2.27
CA GLY A 143 -0.04 15.47 3.73
C GLY A 143 -1.07 16.31 4.48
N LYS A 144 -1.38 17.50 3.94
CA LYS A 144 -2.37 18.41 4.53
C LYS A 144 -3.76 17.77 4.61
N VAL A 145 -4.16 16.98 3.64
CA VAL A 145 -5.45 16.28 3.67
C VAL A 145 -5.60 15.41 4.92
N ILE A 146 -4.54 14.74 5.38
CA ILE A 146 -4.58 13.94 6.61
C ILE A 146 -4.38 14.81 7.86
N THR A 147 -3.47 15.79 7.83
CA THR A 147 -3.11 16.56 9.02
C THR A 147 -4.04 17.75 9.31
N SER A 148 -4.77 18.21 8.30
CA SER A 148 -5.59 19.42 8.25
C SER A 148 -6.78 19.22 7.29
N GLY A 149 -7.55 18.14 7.49
CA GLY A 149 -8.58 17.70 6.52
C GLY A 149 -9.71 18.68 6.21
N SER A 150 -9.98 19.66 7.09
CA SER A 150 -10.99 20.69 6.83
C SER A 150 -10.66 21.56 5.63
N GLU A 151 -9.37 21.81 5.34
CA GLU A 151 -8.94 22.65 4.20
C GLU A 151 -9.43 22.07 2.87
N ILE A 152 -9.25 20.76 2.64
CA ILE A 152 -9.67 20.13 1.37
C ILE A 152 -11.20 20.03 1.27
N VAL A 153 -11.90 19.94 2.40
CA VAL A 153 -13.36 19.88 2.43
C VAL A 153 -13.96 21.21 2.00
N GLU A 154 -13.46 22.33 2.55
CA GLU A 154 -13.88 23.68 2.13
C GLU A 154 -13.60 23.92 0.64
N GLU A 155 -12.46 23.46 0.14
CA GLU A 155 -12.10 23.59 -1.28
C GLU A 155 -13.01 22.74 -2.19
N LEU A 156 -13.33 21.50 -1.80
CA LEU A 156 -14.17 20.61 -2.59
C LEU A 156 -15.67 20.96 -2.49
N GLU A 157 -16.11 21.60 -1.41
CA GLU A 157 -17.49 22.06 -1.24
C GLU A 157 -17.92 23.00 -2.39
N GLU A 158 -17.02 23.84 -2.91
CA GLU A 158 -17.30 24.74 -4.03
C GLU A 158 -17.23 24.05 -5.40
N LEU A 159 -16.52 22.93 -5.49
CA LEU A 159 -16.23 22.24 -6.75
C LEU A 159 -17.19 21.06 -7.01
N LEU A 160 -17.63 20.37 -5.96
CA LEU A 160 -18.41 19.15 -6.10
C LEU A 160 -19.90 19.44 -6.42
N PRO A 161 -20.53 18.62 -7.28
CA PRO A 161 -21.98 18.60 -7.44
C PRO A 161 -22.72 18.35 -6.13
N GLN A 162 -23.94 18.87 -6.02
CA GLN A 162 -24.74 18.82 -4.79
C GLN A 162 -24.94 17.40 -4.26
N GLU A 163 -25.03 16.42 -5.16
CA GLU A 163 -25.22 15.00 -4.86
C GLU A 163 -23.99 14.39 -4.17
N LEU A 164 -22.79 14.93 -4.39
CA LEU A 164 -21.55 14.40 -3.82
C LEU A 164 -21.10 15.13 -2.55
N LYS A 165 -21.67 16.31 -2.27
CA LYS A 165 -21.33 17.11 -1.09
C LYS A 165 -21.61 16.40 0.23
N GLU A 166 -22.63 15.53 0.28
CA GLU A 166 -22.91 14.72 1.47
C GLU A 166 -21.73 13.83 1.87
N PHE A 167 -20.81 13.50 0.95
CA PHE A 167 -19.62 12.73 1.29
C PHE A 167 -18.52 13.52 2.01
N LEU A 168 -18.56 14.86 1.93
CA LEU A 168 -17.48 15.71 2.46
C LEU A 168 -17.38 15.64 3.98
N GLU A 169 -18.51 15.55 4.69
CA GLU A 169 -18.52 15.30 6.13
C GLU A 169 -17.74 14.02 6.49
N TYR A 170 -17.97 12.93 5.74
CA TYR A 170 -17.28 11.68 6.00
C TYR A 170 -15.80 11.72 5.61
N ILE A 171 -15.42 12.50 4.60
CA ILE A 171 -13.99 12.75 4.31
C ILE A 171 -13.32 13.46 5.48
N GLU A 172 -13.94 14.51 6.01
CA GLU A 172 -13.41 15.24 7.17
C GLU A 172 -13.26 14.31 8.37
N VAL A 173 -14.34 13.62 8.74
CA VAL A 173 -14.36 12.72 9.91
C VAL A 173 -13.34 11.59 9.74
N PHE A 174 -13.20 11.01 8.54
CA PHE A 174 -12.23 9.94 8.31
C PHE A 174 -10.80 10.47 8.47
N SER A 175 -10.48 11.64 7.93
CA SER A 175 -9.16 12.26 8.12
C SER A 175 -8.87 12.51 9.61
N CYS A 176 -9.85 13.01 10.38
CA CYS A 176 -9.71 13.22 11.82
C CYS A 176 -9.48 11.91 12.57
N VAL A 177 -10.21 10.86 12.23
CA VAL A 177 -10.11 9.53 12.86
C VAL A 177 -8.74 8.90 12.59
N LEU A 178 -8.21 9.02 11.37
CA LEU A 178 -6.85 8.58 11.05
C LEU A 178 -5.80 9.41 11.80
N MET A 179 -5.94 10.73 11.83
CA MET A 179 -4.99 11.59 12.54
C MET A 179 -4.96 11.30 14.05
N ASP A 180 -6.13 11.09 14.67
CA ASP A 180 -6.22 10.67 16.08
C ASP A 180 -5.50 9.34 16.31
N GLY A 181 -5.69 8.36 15.42
CA GLY A 181 -4.99 7.07 15.50
C GLY A 181 -3.48 7.24 15.46
N TYR A 182 -2.94 7.98 14.49
CA TYR A 182 -1.50 8.28 14.40
C TYR A 182 -0.95 8.95 15.67
N LEU A 183 -1.63 9.99 16.18
CA LEU A 183 -1.15 10.76 17.31
C LEU A 183 -1.27 10.02 18.65
N THR A 184 -2.37 9.28 18.85
CA THR A 184 -2.63 8.59 20.13
C THR A 184 -1.83 7.30 20.26
N ARG A 185 -1.64 6.56 19.15
CA ARG A 185 -0.87 5.31 19.12
C ARG A 185 0.63 5.56 19.26
N LYS A 186 1.13 6.70 18.81
CA LYS A 186 2.55 7.06 18.89
C LYS A 186 3.41 5.99 18.21
N PHE A 187 4.30 5.34 18.96
CA PHE A 187 5.12 4.23 18.47
C PHE A 187 4.70 2.86 19.04
N GLU A 188 3.51 2.77 19.64
CA GLU A 188 3.03 1.54 20.30
C GLU A 188 2.30 0.60 19.32
N LEU A 189 2.97 0.26 18.21
CA LEU A 189 2.41 -0.56 17.12
C LEU A 189 1.97 -1.97 17.57
N GLY A 190 2.50 -2.50 18.68
CA GLY A 190 2.09 -3.79 19.23
C GLY A 190 0.75 -3.77 19.97
N LYS A 191 0.19 -2.59 20.29
CA LYS A 191 -1.07 -2.49 21.05
C LYS A 191 -2.29 -2.68 20.15
N LEU A 192 -2.61 -3.92 19.80
CA LEU A 192 -3.77 -4.25 18.95
C LEU A 192 -5.11 -3.56 19.33
N PRO A 193 -5.46 -3.34 20.61
CA PRO A 193 -6.71 -2.66 20.96
C PRO A 193 -6.84 -1.25 20.37
N THR A 194 -5.74 -0.52 20.17
CA THR A 194 -5.81 0.82 19.57
C THR A 194 -6.16 0.75 18.07
N TYR A 195 -5.84 -0.35 17.38
CA TYR A 195 -6.30 -0.59 16.00
C TYR A 195 -7.76 -1.02 15.96
N SER A 196 -8.22 -1.80 16.93
CA SER A 196 -9.62 -2.25 16.98
C SER A 196 -10.60 -1.08 17.09
N ARG A 197 -10.26 -0.06 17.90
CA ARG A 197 -11.07 1.16 18.01
C ARG A 197 -11.12 1.91 16.68
N LEU A 198 -9.96 2.15 16.07
CA LEU A 198 -9.84 2.81 14.78
C LEU A 198 -10.63 2.07 13.69
N TYR A 199 -10.45 0.75 13.59
CA TYR A 199 -11.18 -0.11 12.66
C TYR A 199 -12.71 -0.02 12.85
N GLY A 200 -13.20 -0.01 14.09
CA GLY A 200 -14.62 0.13 14.38
C GLY A 200 -15.21 1.45 13.87
N LEU A 201 -14.50 2.56 14.11
CA LEU A 201 -14.91 3.89 13.64
C LEU A 201 -14.92 3.97 12.11
N VAL A 202 -13.85 3.52 11.45
CA VAL A 202 -13.78 3.52 9.97
C VAL A 202 -14.84 2.62 9.36
N ARG A 203 -15.12 1.46 9.95
CA ARG A 203 -16.20 0.57 9.48
C ARG A 203 -17.56 1.25 9.58
N GLN A 204 -17.85 1.94 10.68
CA GLN A 204 -19.09 2.68 10.85
C GLN A 204 -19.19 3.79 9.80
N LEU A 205 -18.14 4.59 9.64
CA LEU A 205 -18.07 5.66 8.65
C LEU A 205 -18.33 5.16 7.23
N LEU A 206 -17.66 4.09 6.80
CA LEU A 206 -17.88 3.52 5.47
C LEU A 206 -19.29 2.95 5.29
N SER A 207 -19.95 2.51 6.37
CA SER A 207 -21.34 2.06 6.31
C SER A 207 -22.29 3.23 6.09
N GLU A 208 -22.00 4.39 6.68
CA GLU A 208 -22.76 5.62 6.43
C GLU A 208 -22.55 6.12 4.99
N CYS A 209 -21.32 6.12 4.49
CA CYS A 209 -21.04 6.41 3.08
C CYS A 209 -21.83 5.49 2.13
N LEU A 210 -21.90 4.18 2.45
CA LEU A 210 -22.66 3.24 1.64
C LEU A 210 -24.15 3.59 1.62
N ARG A 211 -24.74 3.94 2.77
CA ARG A 211 -26.14 4.36 2.87
C ARG A 211 -26.43 5.61 2.04
N VAL A 212 -25.52 6.59 2.05
CA VAL A 212 -25.62 7.78 1.17
C VAL A 212 -25.55 7.36 -0.29
N ALA A 213 -24.57 6.53 -0.66
CA ALA A 213 -24.39 6.08 -2.05
C ALA A 213 -25.59 5.30 -2.59
N GLU A 214 -26.24 4.46 -1.77
CA GLU A 214 -27.46 3.71 -2.14
C GLU A 214 -28.70 4.61 -2.25
N GLY A 215 -28.73 5.72 -1.51
CA GLY A 215 -29.81 6.72 -1.60
C GLY A 215 -29.71 7.63 -2.82
N LEU A 216 -28.49 7.80 -3.36
CA LEU A 216 -28.28 8.58 -4.57
C LEU A 216 -28.59 7.73 -5.81
N ASN A 217 -29.36 8.29 -6.73
CA ASN A 217 -29.61 7.68 -8.04
C ASN A 217 -28.40 7.90 -8.99
N THR A 218 -27.17 7.77 -8.47
CA THR A 218 -25.96 8.06 -9.23
C THR A 218 -25.60 6.85 -10.09
N PRO A 219 -25.36 7.03 -11.40
CA PRO A 219 -24.92 5.93 -12.26
C PRO A 219 -23.64 5.28 -11.71
N LEU A 220 -23.53 3.96 -11.81
CA LEU A 220 -22.27 3.27 -11.52
C LEU A 220 -21.15 3.93 -12.33
N LEU A 221 -19.97 4.10 -11.70
CA LEU A 221 -18.79 4.49 -12.45
C LEU A 221 -18.56 3.37 -13.48
N LEU A 222 -18.88 3.64 -14.75
CA LEU A 222 -18.32 2.87 -15.84
C LEU A 222 -16.83 3.15 -15.81
N LEU A 223 -16.08 2.23 -15.19
CA LEU A 223 -14.62 2.18 -15.26
C LEU A 223 -14.22 1.89 -16.71
N ASN A 224 -14.41 2.87 -17.60
CA ASN A 224 -13.57 2.99 -18.77
C ASN A 224 -12.20 3.44 -18.27
N ILE A 225 -11.48 2.51 -17.66
CA ILE A 225 -10.03 2.61 -17.53
C ILE A 225 -9.54 2.60 -18.97
N SER A 226 -9.42 3.78 -19.57
CA SER A 226 -8.72 3.92 -20.82
C SER A 226 -7.31 3.41 -20.55
N ARG A 227 -7.01 2.23 -21.10
CA ARG A 227 -5.67 1.62 -21.14
C ARG A 227 -4.65 2.49 -21.91
N GLN A 228 -4.91 3.78 -22.13
CA GLN A 228 -4.13 4.60 -23.05
C GLN A 228 -2.87 5.23 -22.45
N ASP A 229 -2.69 5.28 -21.13
CA ASP A 229 -1.49 5.91 -20.55
C ASP A 229 -0.43 4.94 -20.02
N THR A 230 -0.52 3.64 -20.34
CA THR A 230 0.54 2.67 -19.99
C THR A 230 1.37 2.12 -21.16
N GLN A 231 1.14 2.54 -22.41
CA GLN A 231 2.02 2.16 -23.52
C GLN A 231 2.14 3.26 -24.59
N THR A 232 3.07 4.19 -24.39
CA THR A 232 3.79 4.83 -25.50
C THR A 232 5.29 4.66 -25.29
N LYS A 233 5.73 3.42 -25.42
CA LYS A 233 6.99 3.13 -26.12
C LYS A 233 6.63 2.15 -27.21
N GLU A 234 6.76 2.61 -28.45
CA GLU A 234 6.72 1.75 -29.64
C GLU A 234 7.64 0.55 -29.41
N VAL A 235 7.06 -0.63 -29.25
CA VAL A 235 7.79 -1.89 -29.36
C VAL A 235 7.60 -2.34 -30.79
N HIS A 236 8.62 -2.13 -31.61
CA HIS A 236 8.74 -2.81 -32.90
C HIS A 236 8.49 -4.32 -32.71
N PRO A 237 7.64 -4.95 -33.53
CA PRO A 237 7.31 -6.36 -33.37
C PRO A 237 8.52 -7.22 -33.78
N LEU A 238 9.28 -7.68 -32.79
CA LEU A 238 10.23 -8.78 -32.99
C LEU A 238 9.46 -10.10 -32.90
N ALA A 239 9.54 -10.87 -33.98
CA ALA A 239 8.87 -12.15 -34.20
C ALA A 239 9.09 -13.16 -33.05
N PRO A 240 8.14 -14.10 -32.84
CA PRO A 240 8.17 -15.03 -31.71
C PRO A 240 9.36 -15.99 -31.81
N GLN A 241 10.34 -15.80 -30.92
CA GLN A 241 11.44 -16.76 -30.73
C GLN A 241 10.90 -17.98 -29.96
N THR A 242 10.49 -19.00 -30.71
CA THR A 242 10.30 -20.37 -30.22
C THR A 242 11.56 -20.84 -29.49
N ARG A 243 11.51 -20.96 -28.17
CA ARG A 243 12.59 -21.53 -27.36
C ARG A 243 12.65 -23.04 -27.61
N LYS A 244 13.37 -23.46 -28.64
CA LYS A 244 13.70 -24.87 -28.91
C LYS A 244 14.56 -25.41 -27.75
N ARG A 245 14.02 -26.39 -27.02
CA ARG A 245 14.80 -27.32 -26.18
C ARG A 245 15.80 -28.04 -27.09
N VAL A 246 17.10 -27.85 -26.86
CA VAL A 246 18.14 -28.64 -27.53
C VAL A 246 18.49 -29.83 -26.64
N PRO A 247 18.35 -31.09 -27.13
CA PRO A 247 18.79 -32.28 -26.42
C PRO A 247 20.32 -32.37 -26.36
N SER A 248 20.86 -32.82 -25.24
CA SER A 248 22.28 -33.14 -25.08
C SER A 248 22.65 -34.36 -25.94
N THR A 249 23.29 -34.14 -27.08
CA THR A 249 23.87 -35.21 -27.90
C THR A 249 25.31 -35.47 -27.48
N THR A 250 25.54 -36.66 -26.94
CA THR A 250 26.82 -37.36 -26.88
C THR A 250 27.35 -37.53 -28.31
N LYS A 251 28.63 -37.17 -28.57
CA LYS A 251 29.46 -37.91 -29.53
C LYS A 251 30.94 -37.62 -29.33
N ALA A 252 31.68 -38.72 -29.41
CA ALA A 252 33.10 -38.88 -29.18
C ALA A 252 33.97 -38.18 -30.25
N GLY A 253 35.13 -37.69 -29.82
CA GLY A 253 36.26 -37.33 -30.67
C GLY A 253 37.54 -37.81 -29.98
N ALA A 254 38.19 -38.80 -30.59
CA ALA A 254 39.37 -39.47 -30.09
C ALA A 254 40.62 -38.57 -30.12
N GLY A 255 41.49 -38.74 -29.13
CA GLY A 255 42.81 -38.11 -29.06
C GLY A 255 43.68 -38.75 -27.99
N SER A 256 44.36 -39.85 -28.37
CA SER A 256 45.68 -40.34 -27.92
C SER A 256 46.27 -39.73 -26.63
N THR A 257 46.54 -40.49 -25.55
CA THR A 257 47.76 -41.30 -25.44
C THR A 257 47.80 -42.07 -24.10
N SER A 258 48.18 -43.34 -24.18
CA SER A 258 49.09 -44.08 -23.27
C SER A 258 48.81 -44.22 -21.75
N ARG A 259 48.38 -45.45 -21.41
CA ARG A 259 49.06 -46.45 -20.53
C ARG A 259 48.82 -46.50 -19.01
N LYS A 260 48.58 -47.77 -18.60
CA LYS A 260 48.76 -48.45 -17.29
C LYS A 260 47.67 -48.16 -16.25
N SER A 261 47.16 -49.11 -15.47
CA SER A 261 47.33 -50.55 -15.30
C SER A 261 46.27 -50.99 -14.26
N GLN A 262 45.68 -52.18 -14.43
CA GLN A 262 45.27 -53.22 -13.44
C GLN A 262 45.19 -52.86 -11.93
N HIS A 263 44.37 -53.46 -11.05
CA HIS A 263 43.37 -54.54 -11.05
C HIS A 263 42.93 -54.70 -9.57
N ILE A 264 41.63 -54.87 -9.33
CA ILE A 264 40.90 -55.66 -8.29
C ILE A 264 41.59 -55.97 -6.94
N SER A 265 40.89 -55.74 -5.82
CA SER A 265 40.57 -56.83 -4.87
C SER A 265 39.31 -56.57 -4.04
N LYS A 266 38.57 -57.67 -3.87
CA LYS A 266 37.41 -57.94 -3.03
C LYS A 266 37.85 -58.35 -1.60
N ASP A 267 36.82 -58.55 -0.77
CA ASP A 267 36.72 -59.29 0.50
C ASP A 267 37.06 -58.46 1.76
N GLY A 268 36.37 -58.56 2.90
CA GLY A 268 35.30 -59.45 3.36
C GLY A 268 35.43 -59.64 4.89
N LYS A 269 34.29 -59.68 5.62
CA LYS A 269 34.08 -60.13 7.03
C LYS A 269 34.82 -59.39 8.17
N SER A 270 34.10 -58.84 9.16
CA SER A 270 33.56 -59.48 10.38
C SER A 270 34.61 -59.85 11.44
N THR A 271 34.63 -59.18 12.60
CA THR A 271 34.30 -59.72 13.94
C THR A 271 34.88 -58.86 15.08
N ARG A 272 34.07 -58.72 16.14
CA ARG A 272 34.36 -58.66 17.60
C ARG A 272 35.40 -57.68 18.17
N GLY A 273 34.97 -57.01 19.24
CA GLY A 273 35.81 -56.35 20.24
C GLY A 273 35.10 -55.16 20.82
#